data_AF-A0A2G6N1Z4-F1
#
_entry.id   AF-A0A2G6N1Z4-F1
#
_cell.length_a   1.000
_cell.length_b   1.000
_cell.length_c   1.000
_cell.angle_alpha   90.00
_cell.angle_beta   90.00
_cell.angle_gamma   90.00
#
_symmetry.space_group_name_H-M   'P 1'
#
loop_
_entity.id
_entity.type
_entity.pdbx_description
1 polymer ?
#
loop_
_entity_poly.entity_id
_entity_poly.type
_entity_poly.pdbx_seq_one_letter_code
_entity_poly.pdbx_strand_id
1 'polypeptide(L)'
;MSSLFVSSLLAAAVAVIATFTPLDAEAIPASRVFLNGRPTPVFFNDGDSFRVLAGPLRGTKARLAGFNTLESYGPVHRWGTWTKKELYWNAKLATLNARRGVWHCVSKDMKRDTYNRILWWCKDLAVDQVRRGYAHAMSVNYKAGRKAVVMAMRDAIKHRRGMWSHGVPAYVLTSLHSVAEGGGRDGRTYNRLVSTLDGHSAKWEHKDTYSKCDEICSKERDVEPATIDEALKLLLADPELKAGLAKLKPHQPRQIVADYARLGYFVGVKDATFETTLKAKLAQLRKDGKLGSGEPQTGSCVVYVDFRERFGKGRAACLK
;
A
#
# COMPACT_ATOMS: atom_id res chain seq x y z
N MET A 1 -73.29 63.35 6.17
CA MET A 1 -72.95 62.86 7.52
C MET A 1 -72.51 61.42 7.35
N SER A 2 -71.19 61.21 7.22
CA SER A 2 -70.31 60.65 8.27
C SER A 2 -70.27 59.12 8.15
N SER A 3 -69.19 58.55 7.59
CA SER A 3 -68.08 57.91 8.34
C SER A 3 -68.36 56.41 8.61
N LEU A 4 -67.46 55.42 8.54
CA LEU A 4 -66.04 55.21 8.27
C LEU A 4 -65.84 53.67 8.16
N PHE A 5 -64.93 53.22 7.28
CA PHE A 5 -63.94 52.12 7.41
C PHE A 5 -64.26 50.79 8.15
N VAL A 6 -63.93 49.65 7.53
CA VAL A 6 -62.68 48.85 7.70
C VAL A 6 -62.86 47.46 7.07
N SER A 7 -61.87 47.06 6.28
CA SER A 7 -61.61 45.74 5.68
C SER A 7 -61.70 44.53 6.61
N SER A 8 -62.04 43.36 6.10
CA SER A 8 -61.52 42.07 6.62
C SER A 8 -61.57 40.97 5.55
N LEU A 9 -60.41 40.68 4.96
CA LEU A 9 -60.12 39.43 4.27
C LEU A 9 -60.13 38.29 5.30
N LEU A 10 -60.95 37.26 5.10
CA LEU A 10 -60.78 35.98 5.77
C LEU A 10 -59.69 35.19 5.06
N ALA A 11 -58.48 35.19 5.63
CA ALA A 11 -57.40 34.29 5.22
C ALA A 11 -57.61 32.92 5.89
N ALA A 12 -57.83 31.89 5.07
CA ALA A 12 -57.81 30.50 5.52
C ALA A 12 -56.36 30.09 5.81
N ALA A 13 -56.00 30.03 7.10
CA ALA A 13 -54.74 29.46 7.54
C ALA A 13 -54.84 27.93 7.56
N VAL A 14 -54.43 27.28 6.47
CA VAL A 14 -54.14 25.84 6.47
C VAL A 14 -52.81 25.65 7.20
N ALA A 15 -52.87 25.16 8.43
CA ALA A 15 -51.70 24.73 9.18
C ALA A 15 -51.13 23.47 8.53
N VAL A 16 -50.16 23.64 7.62
CA VAL A 16 -49.28 22.56 7.17
C VAL A 16 -48.36 22.22 8.34
N ILE A 17 -48.77 21.23 9.14
CA ILE A 17 -47.87 20.54 10.06
C ILE A 17 -46.87 19.79 9.20
N ALA A 18 -45.76 20.43 8.87
CA ALA A 18 -44.59 19.77 8.32
C ALA A 18 -44.07 18.82 9.40
N THR A 19 -44.45 17.54 9.30
CA THR A 19 -43.80 16.46 10.02
C THR A 19 -42.36 16.40 9.52
N PHE A 20 -41.46 17.09 10.21
CA PHE A 20 -40.03 16.86 10.10
C PHE A 20 -39.77 15.46 10.61
N THR A 21 -39.89 14.46 9.73
CA THR A 21 -39.26 13.17 9.96
C THR A 21 -37.77 13.47 10.11
N PRO A 22 -37.14 13.17 11.27
CA PRO A 22 -35.69 13.28 11.36
C PRO A 22 -35.11 12.44 10.21
N LEU A 23 -34.29 13.08 9.37
CA LEU A 23 -33.47 12.36 8.41
C LEU A 23 -32.73 11.29 9.20
N ASP A 24 -33.12 10.03 9.00
CA ASP A 24 -32.41 8.89 9.56
C ASP A 24 -30.92 9.09 9.31
N ALA A 25 -30.12 8.93 10.35
CA ALA A 25 -28.67 8.90 10.22
C ALA A 25 -28.35 7.88 9.12
N GLU A 26 -27.86 8.38 7.98
CA GLU A 26 -27.68 7.60 6.74
C GLU A 26 -26.96 6.29 7.09
N ALA A 27 -27.66 5.17 6.93
CA ALA A 27 -27.16 3.88 7.39
C ALA A 27 -25.81 3.62 6.73
N ILE A 28 -24.77 3.36 7.54
CA ILE A 28 -23.43 3.09 7.03
C ILE A 28 -23.54 1.91 6.04
N PRO A 29 -23.20 2.11 4.75
CA PRO A 29 -23.41 1.07 3.74
C PRO A 29 -22.59 -0.16 4.09
N ALA A 30 -23.28 -1.29 4.29
CA ALA A 30 -22.68 -2.55 4.68
C ALA A 30 -22.30 -3.39 3.46
N SER A 31 -21.07 -3.89 3.44
CA SER A 31 -20.59 -4.88 2.48
C SER A 31 -20.67 -6.27 3.07
N ARG A 32 -20.91 -7.28 2.22
CA ARG A 32 -21.04 -8.68 2.63
C ARG A 32 -19.68 -9.38 2.59
N VAL A 33 -19.15 -9.73 3.76
CA VAL A 33 -17.90 -10.49 3.89
C VAL A 33 -18.10 -11.72 4.75
N PHE A 34 -17.61 -12.88 4.31
CA PHE A 34 -17.59 -14.10 5.10
C PHE A 34 -16.31 -14.16 5.93
N LEU A 35 -16.41 -13.99 7.25
CA LEU A 35 -15.29 -14.11 8.19
C LEU A 35 -15.28 -15.52 8.80
N ASN A 36 -14.26 -16.33 8.48
CA ASN A 36 -14.19 -17.74 8.88
C ASN A 36 -15.50 -18.50 8.54
N GLY A 37 -16.05 -18.24 7.35
CA GLY A 37 -17.28 -18.86 6.86
C GLY A 37 -18.59 -18.23 7.35
N ARG A 38 -18.56 -17.23 8.25
CA ARG A 38 -19.77 -16.57 8.76
C ARG A 38 -20.05 -15.25 8.02
N PRO A 39 -21.24 -15.07 7.40
CA PRO A 39 -21.58 -13.80 6.76
C PRO A 39 -21.62 -12.70 7.80
N THR A 40 -20.81 -11.67 7.59
CA THR A 40 -20.58 -10.57 8.52
C THR A 40 -20.67 -9.24 7.78
N PRO A 41 -21.55 -8.31 8.18
CA PRO A 41 -21.60 -6.98 7.58
C PRO A 41 -20.37 -6.18 8.01
N VAL A 42 -19.69 -5.57 7.04
CA VAL A 42 -18.50 -4.74 7.26
C VAL A 42 -18.61 -3.41 6.54
N PHE A 43 -17.83 -2.42 6.97
CA PHE A 43 -17.62 -1.17 6.27
C PHE A 43 -16.15 -1.05 5.85
N PHE A 44 -15.89 -1.02 4.54
CA PHE A 44 -14.56 -0.77 4.01
C PHE A 44 -14.20 0.71 4.11
N ASN A 45 -13.15 1.01 4.88
CA ASN A 45 -12.60 2.36 4.98
C ASN A 45 -11.66 2.69 3.80
N ASP A 46 -11.05 1.67 3.22
CA ASP A 46 -10.23 1.71 2.01
C ASP A 46 -10.32 0.34 1.30
N GLY A 47 -9.46 0.08 0.30
CA GLY A 47 -9.53 -1.16 -0.46
C GLY A 47 -8.86 -2.38 0.20
N ASP A 48 -8.16 -2.21 1.33
CA ASP A 48 -7.40 -3.26 2.03
C ASP A 48 -7.63 -3.31 3.56
N SER A 49 -8.66 -2.61 4.05
CA SER A 49 -9.05 -2.55 5.46
C SER A 49 -10.57 -2.33 5.60
N PHE A 50 -11.16 -2.92 6.63
CA PHE A 50 -12.58 -2.72 6.97
C PHE A 50 -12.82 -2.70 8.47
N ARG A 51 -14.02 -2.28 8.86
CA ARG A 51 -14.56 -2.38 10.23
C ARG A 51 -15.76 -3.31 10.26
N VAL A 52 -15.85 -4.15 11.28
CA VAL A 52 -17.00 -5.05 11.46
C VAL A 52 -18.16 -4.29 12.08
N LEU A 53 -19.34 -4.35 11.45
CA LEU A 53 -20.51 -3.57 11.85
C LEU A 53 -21.42 -4.33 12.85
N ALA A 54 -21.47 -5.67 12.77
CA ALA A 54 -22.33 -6.48 13.63
C ALA A 54 -21.72 -7.86 13.93
N GLY A 55 -22.35 -8.58 14.86
CA GLY A 55 -21.93 -9.92 15.29
C GLY A 55 -20.82 -9.91 16.34
N PRO A 56 -20.23 -11.09 16.66
CA PRO A 56 -19.27 -11.26 17.76
C PRO A 56 -17.98 -10.43 17.63
N LEU A 57 -17.67 -9.95 16.43
CA LEU A 57 -16.48 -9.14 16.14
C LEU A 57 -16.82 -7.65 15.94
N ARG A 58 -18.04 -7.22 16.29
CA ARG A 58 -18.50 -5.82 16.12
C ARG A 58 -17.48 -4.82 16.68
N GLY A 59 -17.22 -3.77 15.91
CA GLY A 59 -16.30 -2.70 16.27
C GLY A 59 -14.82 -3.02 16.02
N THR A 60 -14.47 -4.28 15.73
CA THR A 60 -13.09 -4.63 15.38
C THR A 60 -12.70 -4.06 14.01
N LYS A 61 -11.41 -3.77 13.86
CA LYS A 61 -10.79 -3.31 12.62
C LYS A 61 -10.04 -4.47 11.97
N ALA A 62 -10.03 -4.52 10.65
CA ALA A 62 -9.31 -5.51 9.86
C ALA A 62 -8.16 -4.86 9.08
N ARG A 63 -7.05 -5.59 8.97
CA ARG A 63 -6.02 -5.37 7.94
C ARG A 63 -6.00 -6.59 7.03
N LEU A 64 -6.06 -6.36 5.72
CA LEU A 64 -6.02 -7.46 4.76
C LEU A 64 -4.58 -7.81 4.40
N ALA A 65 -4.25 -9.09 4.51
CA ALA A 65 -2.92 -9.61 4.27
C ALA A 65 -2.67 -9.88 2.79
N GLY A 66 -1.40 -9.84 2.37
CA GLY A 66 -0.95 -10.37 1.08
C GLY A 66 -1.04 -9.42 -0.12
N PHE A 67 -1.68 -8.27 0.05
CA PHE A 67 -1.75 -7.19 -0.94
C PHE A 67 -1.82 -5.84 -0.23
N ASN A 68 -1.66 -4.76 -0.99
CA ASN A 68 -1.80 -3.40 -0.50
C ASN A 68 -2.44 -2.54 -1.60
N THR A 69 -3.38 -1.69 -1.21
CA THR A 69 -3.96 -0.66 -2.07
C THR A 69 -3.30 0.67 -1.79
N LEU A 70 -3.17 1.52 -2.81
CA LEU A 70 -2.65 2.86 -2.62
C LEU A 70 -3.39 3.63 -1.51
N GLU A 71 -2.64 4.51 -0.84
CA GLU A 71 -3.16 5.28 0.28
C GLU A 71 -4.40 6.09 -0.14
N SER A 72 -5.48 5.93 0.62
CA SER A 72 -6.79 6.48 0.29
C SER A 72 -7.13 7.75 1.08
N TYR A 73 -6.18 8.29 1.84
CA TYR A 73 -6.33 9.51 2.63
C TYR A 73 -6.01 10.79 1.85
N GLY A 74 -5.60 10.69 0.58
CA GLY A 74 -5.39 11.82 -0.31
C GLY A 74 -4.53 11.49 -1.53
N PRO A 75 -4.36 12.46 -2.45
CA PRO A 75 -3.48 12.35 -3.61
C PRO A 75 -2.00 12.41 -3.18
N VAL A 76 -1.47 11.28 -2.71
CA VAL A 76 -0.08 11.21 -2.23
C VAL A 76 0.88 10.47 -3.14
N HIS A 77 0.42 9.47 -3.89
CA HIS A 77 1.29 8.64 -4.71
C HIS A 77 1.54 9.22 -6.09
N ARG A 78 2.75 9.07 -6.63
CA ARG A 78 3.10 9.46 -8.01
C ARG A 78 4.19 8.55 -8.60
N TRP A 79 4.09 8.19 -9.86
CA TRP A 79 5.19 7.61 -10.67
C TRP A 79 4.85 7.71 -12.16
N GLY A 80 5.86 7.55 -13.01
CA GLY A 80 5.67 7.66 -14.46
C GLY A 80 4.97 8.97 -14.83
N THR A 81 3.97 8.89 -15.70
CA THR A 81 3.15 10.06 -16.10
C THR A 81 1.86 10.20 -15.30
N TRP A 82 1.66 9.41 -14.24
CA TRP A 82 0.51 9.60 -13.36
C TRP A 82 0.59 10.91 -12.59
N THR A 83 -0.53 11.60 -12.47
CA THR A 83 -0.75 12.59 -11.43
C THR A 83 -1.14 11.92 -10.11
N LYS A 84 -0.94 12.63 -8.99
CA LYS A 84 -1.36 12.15 -7.67
C LYS A 84 -2.87 11.92 -7.55
N LYS A 85 -3.66 12.76 -8.23
CA LYS A 85 -5.11 12.69 -8.20
C LYS A 85 -5.64 11.47 -8.93
N GLU A 86 -5.01 11.08 -10.03
CA GLU A 86 -5.41 9.88 -10.77
C GLU A 86 -5.08 8.59 -9.99
N LEU A 87 -3.90 8.52 -9.36
CA LEU A 87 -3.57 7.39 -8.48
C LEU A 87 -4.47 7.34 -7.24
N TYR A 88 -4.89 8.50 -6.73
CA TYR A 88 -5.91 8.56 -5.68
C TYR A 88 -7.27 8.03 -6.16
N TRP A 89 -7.66 8.32 -7.41
CA TRP A 89 -8.86 7.71 -8.01
C TRP A 89 -8.74 6.20 -8.07
N ASN A 90 -7.57 5.65 -8.41
CA ASN A 90 -7.32 4.22 -8.35
C ASN A 90 -7.54 3.64 -6.93
N ALA A 91 -7.07 4.32 -5.89
CA ALA A 91 -7.34 3.93 -4.50
C ALA A 91 -8.84 3.94 -4.17
N LYS A 92 -9.62 4.88 -4.73
CA LYS A 92 -11.08 4.93 -4.57
C LYS A 92 -11.79 3.83 -5.34
N LEU A 93 -11.33 3.47 -6.53
CA LEU A 93 -11.81 2.30 -7.26
C LEU A 93 -11.57 1.01 -6.48
N ALA A 94 -10.41 0.88 -5.83
CA ALA A 94 -10.12 -0.24 -4.93
C ALA A 94 -11.16 -0.33 -3.81
N THR A 95 -11.48 0.81 -3.19
CA THR A 95 -12.47 0.88 -2.09
C THR A 95 -13.87 0.52 -2.60
N LEU A 96 -14.26 1.04 -3.76
CA LEU A 96 -15.56 0.76 -4.37
C LEU A 96 -15.71 -0.72 -4.74
N ASN A 97 -14.66 -1.31 -5.32
CA ASN A 97 -14.63 -2.72 -5.66
C ASN A 97 -14.80 -3.60 -4.41
N ALA A 98 -14.03 -3.32 -3.36
CA ALA A 98 -14.15 -4.00 -2.08
C ALA A 98 -15.57 -3.88 -1.50
N ARG A 99 -16.21 -2.72 -1.65
CA ARG A 99 -17.57 -2.49 -1.13
C ARG A 99 -18.66 -3.25 -1.87
N ARG A 100 -18.52 -3.44 -3.18
CA ARG A 100 -19.54 -4.04 -4.05
C ARG A 100 -19.48 -5.56 -4.14
N GLY A 101 -18.32 -6.15 -3.86
CA GLY A 101 -18.16 -7.60 -3.95
C GLY A 101 -18.62 -8.38 -2.71
N VAL A 102 -18.53 -9.70 -2.85
CA VAL A 102 -18.74 -10.66 -1.77
C VAL A 102 -17.43 -11.42 -1.58
N TRP A 103 -16.87 -11.36 -0.38
CA TRP A 103 -15.48 -11.80 -0.14
C TRP A 103 -15.38 -12.81 0.99
N HIS A 104 -14.41 -13.72 0.89
CA HIS A 104 -14.19 -14.78 1.86
C HIS A 104 -12.84 -14.62 2.54
N CYS A 105 -12.89 -14.31 3.82
CA CYS A 105 -11.73 -14.00 4.62
C CYS A 105 -11.54 -15.04 5.72
N VAL A 106 -10.29 -15.46 5.90
CA VAL A 106 -9.90 -16.37 6.98
C VAL A 106 -8.84 -15.72 7.87
N SER A 107 -8.97 -15.93 9.17
CA SER A 107 -7.94 -15.62 10.16
C SER A 107 -7.75 -16.85 11.05
N LYS A 108 -6.52 -17.38 11.08
CA LYS A 108 -6.21 -18.62 11.81
C LYS A 108 -6.04 -18.40 13.31
N ASP A 109 -5.46 -17.26 13.68
CA ASP A 109 -5.02 -16.98 15.04
C ASP A 109 -5.63 -15.70 15.63
N MET A 110 -6.49 -15.00 14.86
CA MET A 110 -7.13 -13.74 15.25
C MET A 110 -6.12 -12.69 15.75
N LYS A 111 -4.85 -12.79 15.32
CA LYS A 111 -3.79 -11.91 15.80
C LYS A 111 -4.05 -10.46 15.40
N ARG A 112 -3.70 -9.59 16.33
CA ARG A 112 -3.79 -8.14 16.18
C ARG A 112 -2.44 -7.56 15.83
N ASP A 113 -2.43 -6.58 14.94
CA ASP A 113 -1.25 -5.78 14.66
C ASP A 113 -1.04 -4.68 15.72
N THR A 114 0.00 -3.87 15.54
CA THR A 114 0.34 -2.74 16.42
C THR A 114 -0.74 -1.66 16.49
N TYR A 115 -1.67 -1.64 15.53
CA TYR A 115 -2.80 -0.71 15.46
C TYR A 115 -4.11 -1.34 15.94
N ASN A 116 -4.02 -2.49 16.62
CA ASN A 116 -5.16 -3.24 17.15
C ASN A 116 -6.13 -3.73 16.05
N ARG A 117 -5.62 -3.97 14.83
CA ARG A 117 -6.38 -4.53 13.70
C ARG A 117 -6.15 -6.03 13.62
N ILE A 118 -7.22 -6.79 13.41
CA ILE A 118 -7.14 -8.23 13.18
C ILE A 118 -6.64 -8.49 11.76
N LEU A 119 -5.66 -9.39 11.62
CA LEU A 119 -5.14 -9.77 10.31
C LEU A 119 -6.06 -10.80 9.64
N TRP A 120 -6.57 -10.46 8.46
CA TRP A 120 -7.43 -11.32 7.66
C TRP A 120 -6.80 -11.64 6.31
N TRP A 121 -6.96 -12.86 5.83
CA TRP A 121 -6.59 -13.28 4.49
C TRP A 121 -7.84 -13.50 3.64
N CYS A 122 -8.12 -12.58 2.72
CA CYS A 122 -9.24 -12.66 1.78
C CYS A 122 -8.70 -12.97 0.39
N LYS A 123 -8.60 -14.25 0.02
CA LYS A 123 -7.90 -14.67 -1.21
C LYS A 123 -8.56 -14.13 -2.47
N ASP A 124 -9.88 -14.21 -2.53
CA ASP A 124 -10.70 -13.78 -3.67
C ASP A 124 -10.59 -12.26 -3.88
N LEU A 125 -10.78 -11.47 -2.83
CA LEU A 125 -10.61 -10.01 -2.88
C LEU A 125 -9.18 -9.62 -3.26
N ALA A 126 -8.16 -10.23 -2.65
CA ALA A 126 -6.76 -9.92 -2.93
C ALA A 126 -6.40 -10.16 -4.40
N VAL A 127 -6.83 -11.30 -4.96
CA VAL A 127 -6.58 -11.63 -6.37
C VAL A 127 -7.35 -10.70 -7.29
N ASP A 128 -8.62 -10.38 -7.00
CA ASP A 128 -9.44 -9.50 -7.83
C ASP A 128 -8.90 -8.05 -7.84
N GLN A 129 -8.63 -7.47 -6.66
CA GLN A 129 -8.06 -6.12 -6.54
C GLN A 129 -6.77 -5.99 -7.34
N VAL A 130 -5.86 -6.96 -7.18
CA VAL A 130 -4.55 -6.92 -7.84
C VAL A 130 -4.70 -7.17 -9.34
N ARG A 131 -5.56 -8.10 -9.78
CA ARG A 131 -5.79 -8.39 -11.21
C ARG A 131 -6.37 -7.18 -11.96
N ARG A 132 -7.20 -6.38 -11.30
CA ARG A 132 -7.76 -5.12 -11.83
C ARG A 132 -6.76 -3.96 -11.84
N GLY A 133 -5.61 -4.12 -11.20
CA GLY A 133 -4.63 -3.04 -11.03
C GLY A 133 -5.08 -1.98 -10.01
N TYR A 134 -5.89 -2.37 -9.02
CA TYR A 134 -6.30 -1.50 -7.90
C TYR A 134 -5.40 -1.68 -6.66
N ALA A 135 -4.53 -2.69 -6.69
CA ALA A 135 -3.61 -3.06 -5.64
C ALA A 135 -2.37 -3.70 -6.23
N HIS A 136 -1.35 -3.88 -5.39
CA HIS A 136 -0.18 -4.69 -5.70
C HIS A 136 0.00 -5.82 -4.68
N ALA A 137 0.71 -6.87 -5.09
CA ALA A 137 1.09 -7.94 -4.17
C ALA A 137 2.00 -7.38 -3.07
N MET A 138 1.83 -7.84 -1.83
CA MET A 138 2.65 -7.40 -0.72
C MET A 138 2.88 -8.51 0.30
N SER A 139 4.15 -8.70 0.66
CA SER A 139 4.60 -9.28 1.91
C SER A 139 5.17 -8.18 2.78
N VAL A 140 4.94 -8.23 4.09
CA VAL A 140 5.50 -7.25 5.05
C VAL A 140 7.00 -7.44 5.31
N ASN A 141 7.59 -8.51 4.77
CA ASN A 141 8.98 -8.91 4.96
C ASN A 141 9.64 -9.18 3.61
N TYR A 142 10.90 -9.63 3.65
CA TYR A 142 11.71 -9.94 2.48
C TYR A 142 11.26 -11.16 1.67
N LYS A 143 10.25 -11.91 2.10
CA LYS A 143 9.74 -13.02 1.30
C LYS A 143 8.87 -12.48 0.17
N ALA A 144 8.91 -13.15 -0.97
CA ALA A 144 7.95 -12.94 -2.04
C ALA A 144 6.49 -12.99 -1.52
N GLY A 145 5.63 -12.21 -2.17
CA GLY A 145 4.20 -12.24 -1.97
C GLY A 145 3.58 -13.60 -2.30
N ARG A 146 2.31 -13.76 -1.94
CA ARG A 146 1.58 -15.01 -2.20
C ARG A 146 1.50 -15.26 -3.71
N LYS A 147 1.89 -16.47 -4.16
CA LYS A 147 2.00 -16.85 -5.59
C LYS A 147 0.79 -16.40 -6.43
N ALA A 148 -0.43 -16.67 -5.98
CA ALA A 148 -1.66 -16.29 -6.72
C ALA A 148 -1.80 -14.77 -6.90
N VAL A 149 -1.42 -13.98 -5.89
CA VAL A 149 -1.47 -12.52 -5.94
C VAL A 149 -0.34 -11.96 -6.82
N VAL A 150 0.86 -12.54 -6.73
CA VAL A 150 1.99 -12.16 -7.60
C VAL A 150 1.68 -12.44 -9.07
N MET A 151 1.06 -13.59 -9.38
CA MET A 151 0.63 -13.89 -10.76
C MET A 151 -0.43 -12.90 -11.25
N ALA A 152 -1.40 -12.53 -10.39
CA ALA A 152 -2.38 -11.49 -10.72
C ALA A 152 -1.72 -10.12 -10.95
N MET A 153 -0.70 -9.78 -10.17
CA MET A 153 0.04 -8.52 -10.31
C MET A 153 0.79 -8.47 -11.65
N ARG A 154 1.49 -9.56 -12.01
CA ARG A 154 2.19 -9.69 -13.29
C ARG A 154 1.23 -9.58 -14.47
N ASP A 155 0.06 -10.21 -14.37
CA ASP A 155 -0.99 -10.11 -15.38
C ASP A 155 -1.53 -8.67 -15.51
N ALA A 156 -1.79 -7.98 -14.40
CA ALA A 156 -2.23 -6.59 -14.41
C ALA A 156 -1.17 -5.64 -14.97
N ILE A 157 0.11 -5.85 -14.65
CA ILE A 157 1.25 -5.10 -15.18
C ILE A 157 1.39 -5.33 -16.68
N LYS A 158 1.38 -6.59 -17.14
CA LYS A 158 1.47 -6.96 -18.56
C LYS A 158 0.39 -6.25 -19.39
N HIS A 159 -0.82 -6.17 -18.86
CA HIS A 159 -1.97 -5.54 -19.53
C HIS A 159 -2.19 -4.08 -19.11
N ARG A 160 -1.22 -3.44 -18.45
CA ARG A 160 -1.24 -2.01 -18.10
C ARG A 160 -2.54 -1.58 -17.40
N ARG A 161 -3.07 -2.43 -16.50
CA ARG A 161 -4.36 -2.17 -15.84
C ARG A 161 -4.21 -1.27 -14.62
N GLY A 162 -5.19 -0.40 -14.41
CA GLY A 162 -5.28 0.43 -13.21
C GLY A 162 -3.97 1.19 -12.96
N MET A 163 -3.41 1.09 -11.76
CA MET A 163 -2.22 1.83 -11.32
C MET A 163 -0.98 1.61 -12.22
N TRP A 164 -0.98 0.59 -13.07
CA TRP A 164 0.15 0.24 -13.95
C TRP A 164 0.10 0.89 -15.34
N SER A 165 -0.98 1.62 -15.69
CA SER A 165 -1.19 2.08 -17.06
C SER A 165 -0.17 3.10 -17.53
N HIS A 166 0.30 3.99 -16.64
CA HIS A 166 1.21 5.10 -16.98
C HIS A 166 2.65 4.86 -16.51
N GLY A 167 3.02 3.60 -16.32
CA GLY A 167 4.36 3.20 -15.86
C GLY A 167 4.31 2.21 -14.71
N VAL A 168 5.41 1.50 -14.54
CA VAL A 168 5.58 0.48 -13.50
C VAL A 168 6.92 0.75 -12.83
N PRO A 169 6.94 1.30 -11.62
CA PRO A 169 8.20 1.46 -10.89
C PRO A 169 8.72 0.08 -10.50
N ALA A 170 10.03 -0.06 -10.30
CA ALA A 170 10.61 -1.29 -9.77
C ALA A 170 10.11 -1.54 -8.33
N TYR A 171 9.86 -0.47 -7.59
CA TYR A 171 9.26 -0.51 -6.25
C TYR A 171 8.14 0.49 -6.08
N VAL A 172 7.06 0.06 -5.43
CA VAL A 172 6.01 0.95 -4.91
C VAL A 172 6.41 1.40 -3.50
N LEU A 173 6.56 2.69 -3.30
CA LEU A 173 6.76 3.34 -2.01
C LEU A 173 5.41 3.39 -1.31
N THR A 174 5.26 2.55 -0.27
CA THR A 174 3.97 2.27 0.37
C THR A 174 3.82 2.95 1.71
N SER A 175 4.93 3.22 2.42
CA SER A 175 4.88 3.98 3.67
C SER A 175 6.12 4.84 3.84
N LEU A 176 5.89 6.03 4.37
CA LEU A 176 6.95 6.94 4.81
C LEU A 176 6.99 6.96 6.33
N HIS A 177 8.20 7.05 6.87
CA HIS A 177 8.44 7.20 8.30
C HIS A 177 9.52 8.26 8.50
N SER A 178 9.17 9.37 9.15
CA SER A 178 10.13 10.42 9.48
C SER A 178 10.85 10.10 10.79
N VAL A 179 12.10 10.52 10.96
CA VAL A 179 12.81 10.37 12.25
C VAL A 179 12.04 11.05 13.40
N ALA A 180 11.33 12.15 13.11
CA ALA A 180 10.50 12.85 14.07
C ALA A 180 9.33 12.00 14.62
N GLU A 181 8.99 10.87 13.98
CA GLU A 181 7.96 9.94 14.47
C GLU A 181 8.48 8.95 15.53
N GLY A 182 9.77 9.02 15.90
CA GLY A 182 10.35 8.20 16.97
C GLY A 182 10.90 6.83 16.56
N GLY A 183 11.06 6.59 15.25
CA GLY A 183 11.68 5.39 14.71
C GLY A 183 10.91 4.08 14.92
N GLY A 184 11.40 2.99 14.34
CA GLY A 184 10.88 1.64 14.57
C GLY A 184 11.26 1.07 15.94
N ARG A 185 10.69 -0.09 16.30
CA ARG A 185 11.03 -0.81 17.56
C ARG A 185 12.51 -1.17 17.70
N ASP A 186 13.24 -1.21 16.59
CA ASP A 186 14.67 -1.45 16.53
C ASP A 186 15.49 -0.14 16.49
N GLY A 187 14.87 1.00 16.80
CA GLY A 187 15.49 2.33 16.80
C GLY A 187 15.78 2.88 15.41
N ARG A 188 15.42 2.15 14.34
CA ARG A 188 15.71 2.54 12.95
C ARG A 188 14.48 3.09 12.26
N THR A 189 14.68 4.20 11.57
CA THR A 189 13.67 4.82 10.71
C THR A 189 13.85 4.33 9.28
N TYR A 190 12.77 3.92 8.64
CA TYR A 190 12.81 3.45 7.27
C TYR A 190 11.51 3.70 6.53
N ASN A 191 11.61 4.01 5.24
CA ASN A 191 10.50 3.95 4.31
C ASN A 191 10.32 2.52 3.79
N ARG A 192 9.10 2.16 3.40
CA ARG A 192 8.80 0.84 2.84
C ARG A 192 8.65 0.87 1.33
N LEU A 193 9.52 0.11 0.68
CA LEU A 193 9.46 -0.17 -0.76
C LEU A 193 8.91 -1.58 -0.96
N VAL A 194 7.95 -1.74 -1.87
CA VAL A 194 7.40 -3.07 -2.22
C VAL A 194 7.72 -3.37 -3.68
N SER A 195 8.44 -4.47 -3.91
CA SER A 195 8.90 -4.83 -5.26
C SER A 195 7.72 -5.17 -6.17
N THR A 196 7.71 -4.61 -7.38
CA THR A 196 6.72 -4.97 -8.41
C THR A 196 7.05 -6.31 -9.10
N LEU A 197 8.22 -6.90 -8.82
CA LEU A 197 8.62 -8.19 -9.37
C LEU A 197 7.92 -9.38 -8.70
N ASP A 198 7.82 -9.32 -7.37
CA ASP A 198 7.34 -10.44 -6.54
C ASP A 198 6.60 -10.02 -5.26
N GLY A 199 6.45 -8.71 -4.98
CA GLY A 199 5.72 -8.20 -3.83
C GLY A 199 6.45 -8.29 -2.49
N HIS A 200 7.76 -8.57 -2.44
CA HIS A 200 8.49 -8.48 -1.17
C HIS A 200 8.64 -7.02 -0.70
N SER A 201 8.79 -6.80 0.61
CA SER A 201 9.11 -5.48 1.16
C SER A 201 10.61 -5.29 1.37
N ALA A 202 11.18 -4.26 0.75
CA ALA A 202 12.48 -3.70 1.09
C ALA A 202 12.34 -2.54 2.08
N LYS A 203 13.31 -2.41 2.99
CA LYS A 203 13.40 -1.28 3.91
C LYS A 203 14.41 -0.29 3.35
N TRP A 204 13.97 0.94 3.10
CA TRP A 204 14.84 2.06 2.80
C TRP A 204 15.15 2.78 4.10
N GLU A 205 16.23 2.39 4.77
CA GLU A 205 16.67 3.01 6.03
C GLU A 205 17.28 4.40 5.76
N HIS A 206 16.94 5.39 6.61
CA HIS A 206 17.43 6.76 6.50
C HIS A 206 17.47 7.46 7.86
N LYS A 207 18.09 8.65 7.90
CA LYS A 207 18.12 9.55 9.07
C LYS A 207 17.36 10.85 8.84
N ASP A 208 16.61 10.93 7.74
CA ASP A 208 15.93 12.15 7.33
C ASP A 208 14.69 12.45 8.18
N THR A 209 14.47 13.74 8.43
CA THR A 209 13.21 14.27 8.96
C THR A 209 12.44 14.89 7.81
N TYR A 210 11.21 14.43 7.60
CA TYR A 210 10.33 14.97 6.56
C TYR A 210 9.45 16.09 7.11
N SER A 211 9.36 17.17 6.35
CA SER A 211 8.41 18.24 6.56
C SER A 211 7.06 17.87 5.99
N LYS A 212 6.00 18.43 6.58
CA LYS A 212 4.64 18.24 6.08
C LYS A 212 4.55 18.62 4.60
N CYS A 213 3.94 17.74 3.82
CA CYS A 213 3.74 17.87 2.37
C CYS A 213 5.00 17.69 1.50
N ASP A 214 6.12 17.22 2.07
CA ASP A 214 7.29 16.84 1.27
C ASP A 214 6.96 15.67 0.33
N GLU A 215 7.39 15.76 -0.93
CA GLU A 215 7.33 14.64 -1.86
C GLU A 215 8.63 13.85 -1.78
N ILE A 216 8.54 12.64 -1.24
CA ILE A 216 9.67 11.73 -1.10
C ILE A 216 9.62 10.68 -2.20
N CYS A 217 10.69 10.56 -2.98
CA CYS A 217 10.77 9.66 -4.12
C CYS A 217 11.86 8.61 -3.93
N SER A 218 11.55 7.35 -4.26
CA SER A 218 12.59 6.34 -4.42
C SER A 218 13.47 6.65 -5.64
N LYS A 219 14.74 6.29 -5.55
CA LYS A 219 15.66 6.25 -6.68
C LYS A 219 15.93 4.78 -7.01
N GLU A 220 15.70 4.43 -8.27
CA GLU A 220 15.85 3.07 -8.75
C GLU A 220 16.49 3.06 -10.13
N ARG A 221 17.22 1.99 -10.46
CA ARG A 221 17.77 1.75 -11.78
C ARG A 221 16.91 0.75 -12.53
N ASP A 222 16.75 0.97 -13.82
CA ASP A 222 16.22 -0.07 -14.68
C ASP A 222 17.30 -1.14 -14.90
N VAL A 223 16.99 -2.37 -14.56
CA VAL A 223 17.91 -3.50 -14.67
C VAL A 223 17.15 -4.70 -15.18
N GLU A 224 17.58 -5.16 -16.36
CA GLU A 224 17.02 -6.29 -17.04
C GLU A 224 17.12 -7.57 -16.20
N PRO A 225 16.09 -8.43 -16.20
CA PRO A 225 16.12 -9.69 -15.47
C PRO A 225 17.32 -10.58 -15.82
N ALA A 226 17.75 -10.59 -17.10
CA ALA A 226 18.89 -11.37 -17.56
C ALA A 226 20.20 -10.92 -16.90
N THR A 227 20.43 -9.62 -16.75
CA THR A 227 21.59 -9.06 -16.05
C THR A 227 21.64 -9.51 -14.59
N ILE A 228 20.49 -9.55 -13.92
CA ILE A 228 20.39 -10.06 -12.54
C ILE A 228 20.77 -11.54 -12.48
N ASP A 229 20.30 -12.35 -13.44
CA ASP A 229 20.58 -13.79 -13.47
C ASP A 229 22.06 -14.09 -13.80
N GLU A 230 22.69 -13.29 -14.67
CA GLU A 230 24.12 -13.38 -14.94
C GLU A 230 24.98 -13.01 -13.74
N ALA A 231 24.68 -11.89 -13.09
CA ALA A 231 25.38 -11.49 -11.87
C ALA A 231 25.21 -12.51 -10.73
N LEU A 232 24.02 -13.12 -10.61
CA LEU A 232 23.79 -14.21 -9.67
C LEU A 232 24.72 -15.40 -9.93
N LYS A 233 24.91 -15.81 -11.20
CA LYS A 233 25.83 -16.90 -11.54
C LYS A 233 27.26 -16.60 -11.08
N LEU A 234 27.71 -15.36 -11.27
CA LEU A 234 29.04 -14.92 -10.82
C LEU A 234 29.19 -15.02 -9.30
N LEU A 235 28.19 -14.56 -8.54
CA LEU A 235 28.22 -14.66 -7.07
C LEU A 235 28.15 -16.11 -6.58
N LEU A 236 27.35 -16.96 -7.22
CA LEU A 236 27.24 -18.38 -6.86
C LEU A 236 28.55 -19.15 -7.13
N ALA A 237 29.35 -18.69 -8.10
CA ALA A 237 30.67 -19.25 -8.40
C ALA A 237 31.79 -18.71 -7.49
N ASP A 238 31.55 -17.67 -6.70
CA ASP A 238 32.56 -17.07 -5.82
C ASP A 238 32.81 -17.95 -4.58
N PRO A 239 34.04 -18.47 -4.38
CA PRO A 239 34.36 -19.35 -3.26
C PRO A 239 34.25 -18.67 -1.89
N GLU A 240 34.49 -17.35 -1.80
CA GLU A 240 34.38 -16.60 -0.54
C GLU A 240 32.93 -16.46 -0.08
N LEU A 241 31.98 -16.45 -1.03
CA LEU A 241 30.56 -16.31 -0.72
C LEU A 241 29.88 -17.66 -0.44
N LYS A 242 30.47 -18.77 -0.85
CA LYS A 242 29.85 -20.12 -0.82
C LYS A 242 29.23 -20.47 0.54
N ALA A 243 29.97 -20.30 1.63
CA ALA A 243 29.50 -20.64 2.98
C ALA A 243 28.34 -19.76 3.44
N GLY A 244 28.37 -18.46 3.11
CA GLY A 244 27.29 -17.53 3.46
C GLY A 244 26.04 -17.71 2.60
N LEU A 245 26.22 -17.93 1.29
CA LEU A 245 25.14 -18.21 0.35
C LEU A 245 24.38 -19.50 0.70
N ALA A 246 25.08 -20.54 1.18
CA ALA A 246 24.47 -21.78 1.63
C ALA A 246 23.52 -21.61 2.84
N LYS A 247 23.67 -20.54 3.64
CA LYS A 247 22.79 -20.22 4.77
C LYS A 247 21.51 -19.48 4.30
N LEU A 248 21.47 -19.00 3.06
CA LEU A 248 20.32 -18.29 2.52
C LEU A 248 19.27 -19.26 1.99
N LYS A 249 18.01 -18.84 2.00
CA LYS A 249 16.92 -19.58 1.36
C LYS A 249 17.07 -19.53 -0.16
N PRO A 250 16.56 -20.51 -0.91
CA PRO A 250 16.77 -20.61 -2.36
C PRO A 250 16.43 -19.36 -3.19
N HIS A 251 15.45 -18.55 -2.77
CA HIS A 251 15.05 -17.33 -3.48
C HIS A 251 15.88 -16.09 -3.11
N GLN A 252 16.53 -16.08 -1.93
CA GLN A 252 17.17 -14.90 -1.39
C GLN A 252 18.39 -14.42 -2.20
N PRO A 253 19.27 -15.28 -2.73
CA PRO A 253 20.42 -14.81 -3.52
C PRO A 253 20.00 -13.95 -4.72
N ARG A 254 19.07 -14.43 -5.55
CA ARG A 254 18.57 -13.69 -6.72
C ARG A 254 17.94 -12.36 -6.32
N GLN A 255 17.18 -12.36 -5.23
CA GLN A 255 16.54 -11.16 -4.71
C GLN A 255 17.58 -10.14 -4.23
N ILE A 256 18.60 -10.56 -3.49
CA ILE A 256 19.68 -9.66 -3.04
C ILE A 256 20.38 -9.00 -4.23
N VAL A 257 20.66 -9.75 -5.30
CA VAL A 257 21.23 -9.20 -6.54
C VAL A 257 20.28 -8.19 -7.17
N ALA A 258 18.99 -8.52 -7.28
CA ALA A 258 17.99 -7.63 -7.86
C ALA A 258 17.84 -6.33 -7.06
N ASP A 259 17.75 -6.42 -5.73
CA ASP A 259 17.63 -5.30 -4.82
C ASP A 259 18.87 -4.42 -4.93
N TYR A 260 20.07 -5.01 -4.83
CA TYR A 260 21.30 -4.24 -4.93
C TYR A 260 21.43 -3.58 -6.29
N ALA A 261 21.18 -4.30 -7.40
CA ALA A 261 21.30 -3.76 -8.74
C ALA A 261 20.40 -2.53 -8.94
N ARG A 262 19.15 -2.62 -8.47
CA ARG A 262 18.13 -1.57 -8.67
C ARG A 262 18.23 -0.43 -7.66
N LEU A 263 18.43 -0.72 -6.38
CA LEU A 263 18.39 0.26 -5.28
C LEU A 263 19.78 0.73 -4.83
N GLY A 264 20.83 -0.03 -5.14
CA GLY A 264 22.18 0.22 -4.64
C GLY A 264 22.47 -0.38 -3.27
N TYR A 265 21.48 -1.01 -2.64
CA TYR A 265 21.59 -1.69 -1.35
C TYR A 265 20.66 -2.91 -1.32
N PHE A 266 20.88 -3.79 -0.35
CA PHE A 266 19.99 -4.90 -0.02
C PHE A 266 19.88 -4.99 1.50
N VAL A 267 18.95 -5.82 1.97
CA VAL A 267 18.64 -5.97 3.39
C VAL A 267 18.19 -7.41 3.66
N GLY A 268 18.24 -7.84 4.92
CA GLY A 268 17.77 -9.17 5.33
C GLY A 268 18.85 -10.26 5.38
N VAL A 269 20.12 -9.89 5.20
CA VAL A 269 21.26 -10.72 5.60
C VAL A 269 21.54 -10.45 7.08
N LYS A 270 21.73 -11.51 7.88
CA LYS A 270 21.91 -11.40 9.34
C LYS A 270 23.38 -11.47 9.78
N ASP A 271 24.19 -12.17 9.00
CA ASP A 271 25.61 -12.37 9.26
C ASP A 271 26.36 -11.14 8.73
N ALA A 272 26.83 -10.28 9.64
CA ALA A 272 27.42 -8.97 9.29
C ALA A 272 28.72 -9.11 8.48
N THR A 273 29.52 -10.13 8.76
CA THR A 273 30.74 -10.43 7.99
C THR A 273 30.38 -10.84 6.58
N PHE A 274 29.44 -11.79 6.43
CA PHE A 274 28.96 -12.20 5.11
C PHE A 274 28.30 -11.05 4.35
N GLU A 275 27.49 -10.22 5.02
CA GLU A 275 26.86 -9.04 4.42
C GLU A 275 27.91 -8.07 3.86
N THR A 276 28.98 -7.82 4.61
CA THR A 276 30.07 -6.93 4.19
C THR A 276 30.79 -7.49 2.96
N THR A 277 31.16 -8.76 2.96
CA THR A 277 31.80 -9.41 1.81
C THR A 277 30.88 -9.41 0.59
N LEU A 278 29.62 -9.78 0.76
CA LEU A 278 28.63 -9.80 -0.32
C LEU A 278 28.43 -8.41 -0.93
N LYS A 279 28.35 -7.37 -0.09
CA LYS A 279 28.24 -5.98 -0.53
C LYS A 279 29.46 -5.53 -1.34
N ALA A 280 30.67 -5.92 -0.92
CA ALA A 280 31.90 -5.61 -1.65
C ALA A 280 31.90 -6.27 -3.04
N LYS A 281 31.53 -7.55 -3.14
CA LYS A 281 31.44 -8.27 -4.42
C LYS A 281 30.39 -7.66 -5.35
N LEU A 282 29.22 -7.33 -4.83
CA LEU A 282 28.17 -6.64 -5.59
C LEU A 282 28.61 -5.24 -6.06
N ALA A 283 29.33 -4.49 -5.23
CA ALA A 283 29.89 -3.19 -5.60
C ALA A 283 30.91 -3.34 -6.75
N GLN A 284 31.76 -4.37 -6.69
CA GLN A 284 32.71 -4.68 -7.76
C GLN A 284 31.98 -5.06 -9.06
N LEU A 285 30.96 -5.94 -9.00
CA LEU A 285 30.14 -6.27 -10.17
C LEU A 285 29.47 -5.04 -10.78
N ARG A 286 29.03 -4.07 -9.98
CA ARG A 286 28.53 -2.79 -10.49
C ARG A 286 29.63 -2.00 -11.21
N LYS A 287 30.80 -1.87 -10.60
CA LYS A 287 31.95 -1.15 -11.19
C LYS A 287 32.36 -1.76 -12.54
N ASP A 288 32.25 -3.09 -12.66
CA ASP A 288 32.56 -3.84 -13.87
C ASP A 288 31.42 -3.85 -14.91
N GLY A 289 30.34 -3.09 -14.67
CA GLY A 289 29.18 -3.00 -15.56
C GLY A 289 28.27 -4.24 -15.58
N LYS A 290 28.47 -5.20 -14.66
CA LYS A 290 27.74 -6.48 -14.59
C LYS A 290 26.38 -6.39 -13.89
N LEU A 291 26.05 -5.23 -13.32
CA LEU A 291 24.73 -4.95 -12.69
C LEU A 291 23.93 -3.88 -13.42
N GLY A 292 24.23 -3.68 -14.71
CA GLY A 292 23.68 -2.61 -15.53
C GLY A 292 24.41 -1.28 -15.32
N SER A 293 24.32 -0.41 -16.33
CA SER A 293 24.96 0.90 -16.38
C SER A 293 23.97 2.07 -16.30
N GLY A 294 22.69 1.79 -16.02
CA GLY A 294 21.65 2.81 -15.95
C GLY A 294 21.86 3.78 -14.78
N GLU A 295 21.69 5.07 -15.04
CA GLU A 295 21.60 6.08 -13.99
C GLU A 295 20.34 5.87 -13.12
N PRO A 296 20.39 6.18 -11.81
CA PRO A 296 19.20 6.20 -10.98
C PRO A 296 18.14 7.14 -11.55
N GLN A 297 16.97 6.59 -11.83
CA GLN A 297 15.78 7.35 -12.18
C GLN A 297 14.85 7.47 -10.96
N THR A 298 13.94 8.43 -11.05
CA THR A 298 12.86 8.57 -10.07
C THR A 298 11.89 7.41 -10.24
N GLY A 299 11.72 6.63 -9.17
CA GLY A 299 10.74 5.53 -9.12
C GLY A 299 9.37 6.02 -8.67
N SER A 300 8.91 5.50 -7.54
CA SER A 300 7.65 5.92 -6.92
C SER A 300 7.87 6.98 -5.84
N CYS A 301 6.97 7.94 -5.81
CA CYS A 301 6.95 9.04 -4.86
C CYS A 301 5.70 8.99 -3.98
N VAL A 302 5.84 9.48 -2.75
CA VAL A 302 4.76 9.65 -1.78
C VAL A 302 4.87 11.02 -1.11
N VAL A 303 3.75 11.71 -0.95
CA VAL A 303 3.68 12.92 -0.12
C VAL A 303 3.62 12.55 1.36
N TYR A 304 4.58 13.04 2.13
CA TYR A 304 4.64 12.85 3.57
C TYR A 304 3.61 13.74 4.28
N VAL A 305 2.78 13.12 5.11
CA VAL A 305 1.90 13.79 6.07
C VAL A 305 1.85 12.95 7.34
N ASP A 306 2.04 13.60 8.49
CA ASP A 306 1.89 12.99 9.81
C ASP A 306 0.49 12.38 9.96
N PHE A 307 0.40 11.21 10.59
CA PHE A 307 -0.87 10.49 10.75
C PHE A 307 -2.00 11.35 11.34
N ARG A 308 -1.68 12.29 12.26
CA ARG A 308 -2.64 13.19 12.91
C ARG A 308 -3.30 14.17 11.94
N GLU A 309 -2.67 14.44 10.80
CA GLU A 309 -3.12 15.40 9.79
C GLU A 309 -3.62 14.72 8.50
N ARG A 310 -3.78 13.38 8.48
CA ARG A 310 -4.28 12.65 7.31
C ARG A 310 -5.80 12.70 7.17
N PHE A 311 -6.52 12.85 8.28
CA PHE A 311 -7.98 12.71 8.34
C PHE A 311 -8.63 13.85 9.14
N GLY A 312 -9.95 14.01 9.00
CA GLY A 312 -10.73 14.97 9.78
C GLY A 312 -10.53 16.45 9.39
N LYS A 313 -10.96 17.36 10.27
CA LYS A 313 -10.95 18.82 10.03
C LYS A 313 -9.54 19.41 9.93
N GLY A 314 -8.57 18.81 10.64
CA GLY A 314 -7.16 19.20 10.61
C GLY A 314 -6.36 18.61 9.44
N ARG A 315 -7.04 18.09 8.41
CA ARG A 315 -6.38 17.44 7.28
C ARG A 315 -5.48 18.42 6.51
N ALA A 316 -4.24 18.00 6.24
CA ALA A 316 -3.24 18.80 5.55
C ALA A 316 -3.72 19.28 4.17
N ALA A 317 -3.33 20.51 3.79
CA ALA A 317 -3.80 21.15 2.55
C ALA A 317 -3.38 20.38 1.30
N CYS A 318 -2.18 19.81 1.27
CA CYS A 318 -1.69 19.00 0.14
C CYS A 318 -2.45 17.68 -0.08
N LEU A 319 -3.35 17.30 0.83
CA LEU A 319 -4.21 16.13 0.67
C LEU A 319 -5.58 16.46 0.07
N LYS A 320 -5.89 17.75 -0.13
CA LYS A 320 -7.21 18.20 -0.60
C LYS A 320 -7.31 18.17 -2.12
#